data_AF-A0A8T2NLW4-F1
#
_entry.id   AF-A0A8T2NLW4-F1
#
_cell.length_a   1.000
_cell.length_b   1.000
_cell.length_c   1.000
_cell.angle_alpha   90.00
_cell.angle_beta   90.00
_cell.angle_gamma   90.00
#
_symmetry.space_group_name_H-M   'P 1'
#
loop_
_entity.id
_entity.type
_entity.pdbx_description
1 polymer ?
#
loop_
_entity_poly.entity_id
_entity_poly.type
_entity_poly.pdbx_seq_one_letter_code
_entity_poly.pdbx_strand_id
1 'polypeptide(L)'
;MILIFTFPVQPRYWPYGSDGCQTHGFQGFMTALASINFIAAIAWDRYHQYCTRTKLQWSSAVTLVIFIWLFTAFWSAMPLIGWGEYDYEPLRTCCTLDYSKGDRNFVSYLLPMAFFNLAIQAFVVMSSYQSIEKKFKKTGQFKFNPNTPLKTLLLCWGPYGVLCFYAAVENANLVSPKLRMMAPILAKTSPFFNAFLYALGNENYRGGIWQFLTGQKIE
;
A
#
# COMPACT_ATOMS: atom_id res chain seq x y z
N MET A 1 -12.69 0.24 5.74
CA MET A 1 -11.43 -0.51 6.01
C MET A 1 -11.12 -0.66 7.50
N ILE A 2 -11.42 0.33 8.36
CA ILE A 2 -11.29 0.21 9.83
C ILE A 2 -12.30 -0.79 10.44
N LEU A 3 -13.45 -1.01 9.79
CA LEU A 3 -14.54 -1.86 10.28
C LEU A 3 -14.27 -3.37 10.28
N ILE A 4 -13.17 -3.87 9.69
CA ILE A 4 -12.87 -5.31 9.66
C ILE A 4 -12.00 -5.74 10.85
N PHE A 5 -11.33 -4.80 11.53
CA PHE A 5 -10.51 -5.10 12.71
C PHE A 5 -11.31 -5.13 14.03
N THR A 6 -12.61 -4.84 14.00
CA THR A 6 -13.47 -4.76 15.19
C THR A 6 -14.52 -5.86 15.25
N PHE A 7 -14.20 -7.08 14.82
CA PHE A 7 -15.00 -8.24 15.22
C PHE A 7 -14.39 -8.86 16.49
N PRO A 8 -15.20 -9.20 17.51
CA PRO A 8 -14.69 -9.83 18.71
C PRO A 8 -14.01 -11.15 18.29
N VAL A 9 -12.72 -11.23 18.62
CA VAL A 9 -11.86 -12.36 18.29
C VAL A 9 -12.33 -13.58 19.09
N GLN A 10 -13.28 -14.35 18.55
CA GLN A 10 -13.40 -15.76 18.91
C GLN A 10 -12.08 -16.41 18.43
N PRO A 11 -11.30 -17.07 19.31
CA PRO A 11 -9.98 -17.52 18.92
C PRO A 11 -10.10 -18.56 17.80
N ARG A 12 -9.59 -18.22 16.61
CA ARG A 12 -9.33 -19.10 15.46
C ARG A 12 -10.54 -19.55 14.62
N TYR A 13 -11.52 -18.68 14.40
CA TYR A 13 -12.65 -18.99 13.51
C TYR A 13 -13.03 -17.82 12.61
N TRP A 14 -13.13 -18.07 11.31
CA TRP A 14 -13.65 -17.13 10.32
C TRP A 14 -15.15 -17.40 10.08
N PRO A 15 -16.05 -16.48 10.45
CA PRO A 15 -17.49 -16.75 10.47
C PRO A 15 -18.16 -16.73 9.10
N TYR A 16 -17.52 -16.14 8.07
CA TYR A 16 -18.13 -15.93 6.76
C TYR A 16 -17.81 -17.02 5.74
N GLY A 17 -17.22 -18.14 6.18
CA GLY A 17 -16.84 -19.25 5.30
C GLY A 17 -15.83 -18.89 4.21
N SER A 18 -15.67 -19.79 3.24
CA SER A 18 -14.71 -19.64 2.14
C SER A 18 -15.01 -18.43 1.26
N ASP A 19 -16.27 -18.23 0.88
CA ASP A 19 -16.67 -17.12 0.00
C ASP A 19 -16.43 -15.75 0.64
N GLY A 20 -16.70 -15.63 1.95
CA GLY A 20 -16.36 -14.44 2.72
C GLY A 20 -14.85 -14.23 2.82
N CYS A 21 -14.06 -15.30 2.88
CA CYS A 21 -12.61 -15.25 2.89
C CYS A 21 -12.03 -14.73 1.57
N GLN A 22 -12.53 -15.25 0.44
CA GLN A 22 -12.17 -14.80 -0.91
C GLN A 22 -12.49 -13.31 -1.09
N THR A 23 -13.70 -12.89 -0.69
CA THR A 23 -14.13 -11.48 -0.78
C THR A 23 -13.26 -10.57 0.09
N HIS A 24 -12.95 -10.99 1.31
CA HIS A 24 -12.06 -10.25 2.21
C HIS A 24 -10.63 -10.14 1.63
N GLY A 25 -10.10 -11.24 1.08
CA GLY A 25 -8.80 -11.27 0.40
C GLY A 25 -8.76 -10.28 -0.76
N PHE A 26 -9.75 -10.35 -1.66
CA PHE A 26 -9.90 -9.44 -2.78
C PHE A 26 -9.91 -7.97 -2.36
N GLN A 27 -10.80 -7.60 -1.44
CA GLN A 27 -10.96 -6.21 -0.99
C GLN A 27 -9.69 -5.69 -0.31
N GLY A 28 -9.11 -6.50 0.59
CA GLY A 28 -7.88 -6.15 1.29
C GLY A 28 -6.70 -5.96 0.35
N PHE A 29 -6.59 -6.83 -0.67
CA PHE A 29 -5.51 -6.77 -1.64
C PHE A 29 -5.69 -5.61 -2.63
N MET A 30 -6.91 -5.38 -3.14
CA MET A 30 -7.23 -4.27 -4.05
C MET A 30 -6.93 -2.92 -3.43
N THR A 31 -7.36 -2.72 -2.18
CA THR A 31 -7.13 -1.47 -1.44
C THR A 31 -5.67 -1.27 -1.07
N ALA A 32 -4.95 -2.34 -0.73
CA ALA A 32 -3.50 -2.35 -0.52
C ALA A 32 -2.73 -1.89 -1.77
N LEU A 33 -2.98 -2.53 -2.91
CA LEU A 33 -2.34 -2.17 -4.18
C LEU A 33 -2.73 -0.74 -4.61
N ALA A 34 -4.00 -0.35 -4.44
CA ALA A 34 -4.45 1.00 -4.72
C ALA A 34 -3.67 2.02 -3.89
N SER A 35 -3.47 1.76 -2.59
CA SER A 35 -2.69 2.63 -1.73
C SER A 35 -1.25 2.84 -2.23
N ILE A 36 -0.57 1.80 -2.70
CA ILE A 36 0.81 1.89 -3.21
C ILE A 36 0.83 2.72 -4.52
N ASN A 37 -0.09 2.43 -5.43
CA ASN A 37 -0.21 3.16 -6.70
C ASN A 37 -0.56 4.65 -6.46
N PHE A 38 -1.43 4.97 -5.50
CA PHE A 38 -1.73 6.35 -5.14
C PHE A 38 -0.54 7.07 -4.51
N ILE A 39 0.28 6.40 -3.70
CA ILE A 39 1.53 6.99 -3.18
C ILE A 39 2.46 7.39 -4.34
N ALA A 40 2.61 6.52 -5.35
CA ALA A 40 3.41 6.82 -6.53
C ALA A 40 2.82 7.97 -7.36
N ALA A 41 1.50 7.98 -7.57
CA ALA A 41 0.80 9.08 -8.25
C ALA A 41 1.00 10.43 -7.54
N ILE A 42 0.90 10.46 -6.21
CA ILE A 42 1.13 11.67 -5.41
C ILE A 42 2.61 12.10 -5.50
N ALA A 43 3.55 11.16 -5.46
CA ALA A 43 4.98 11.46 -5.62
C ALA A 43 5.26 12.10 -6.98
N TRP A 44 4.67 11.54 -8.04
CA TRP A 44 4.77 12.05 -9.42
C TRP A 44 4.17 13.45 -9.58
N ASP A 45 2.98 13.69 -9.01
CA ASP A 45 2.34 15.02 -9.03
C ASP A 45 3.18 16.06 -8.29
N ARG A 46 3.69 15.72 -7.09
CA ARG A 46 4.60 16.61 -6.33
C ARG A 46 5.88 16.90 -7.10
N TYR A 47 6.45 15.90 -7.78
CA TYR A 47 7.62 16.13 -8.63
C TYR A 47 7.30 17.17 -9.71
N HIS A 48 6.15 17.07 -10.39
CA HIS A 48 5.76 18.05 -11.40
C HIS A 48 5.52 19.45 -10.82
N GLN A 49 4.92 19.53 -9.64
CA GLN A 49 4.68 20.78 -8.94
C GLN A 49 5.99 21.52 -8.58
N TYR A 50 6.99 20.81 -8.05
CA TYR A 50 8.22 21.43 -7.52
C TYR A 50 9.37 21.51 -8.53
N CYS A 51 9.53 20.52 -9.40
CA CYS A 51 10.66 20.44 -10.33
C CYS A 51 10.35 21.05 -11.69
N THR A 52 9.18 20.79 -12.28
CA THR A 52 8.78 21.30 -13.61
C THR A 52 7.72 22.40 -13.56
N ARG A 53 7.20 22.76 -12.37
CA ARG A 53 6.16 23.78 -12.16
C ARG A 53 4.87 23.55 -12.97
N THR A 54 4.59 22.30 -13.32
CA THR A 54 3.36 21.90 -14.01
C THR A 54 2.34 21.44 -12.98
N LYS A 55 1.09 21.91 -13.10
CA LYS A 55 -0.01 21.47 -12.25
C LYS A 55 -0.83 20.41 -12.98
N LEU A 56 -1.13 19.32 -12.28
CA LEU A 56 -2.05 18.30 -12.80
C LEU A 56 -3.46 18.88 -12.91
N GLN A 57 -4.08 18.74 -14.08
CA GLN A 57 -5.45 19.16 -14.32
C GLN A 57 -6.42 18.18 -13.66
N TRP A 58 -7.59 18.67 -13.25
CA TRP A 58 -8.58 17.87 -12.54
C TRP A 58 -9.10 16.70 -13.39
N SER A 59 -9.29 16.90 -14.69
CA SER A 59 -9.66 15.85 -15.64
C SER A 59 -8.61 14.73 -15.70
N SER A 60 -7.33 15.08 -15.80
CA SER A 60 -6.22 14.13 -15.79
C SER A 60 -6.12 13.37 -14.46
N ALA A 61 -6.37 14.05 -13.34
CA ALA A 61 -6.37 13.43 -12.01
C ALA A 61 -7.48 12.38 -11.89
N VAL A 62 -8.70 12.68 -12.37
CA VAL A 62 -9.82 11.71 -12.38
C VAL A 62 -9.49 10.51 -13.25
N THR A 63 -8.97 10.72 -14.45
CA THR A 63 -8.56 9.62 -15.34
C THR A 63 -7.52 8.73 -14.68
N LEU A 64 -6.53 9.32 -14.00
CA LEU A 64 -5.50 8.57 -13.27
C LEU A 64 -6.10 7.74 -12.12
N VAL A 65 -7.04 8.31 -11.36
CA VAL A 65 -7.72 7.61 -10.26
C VAL A 65 -8.51 6.41 -10.77
N ILE A 66 -9.27 6.58 -11.86
CA ILE A 66 -10.04 5.49 -12.49
C ILE A 66 -9.09 4.39 -12.97
N PHE A 67 -8.01 4.78 -13.65
CA PHE A 67 -7.00 3.85 -14.13
C PHE A 67 -6.38 3.03 -12.98
N ILE A 68 -6.00 3.69 -11.88
CA ILE A 68 -5.42 3.01 -10.71
C ILE A 68 -6.40 1.98 -10.14
N TRP A 69 -7.67 2.33 -9.97
CA TRP A 69 -8.67 1.39 -9.46
C TRP A 69 -8.91 0.20 -10.37
N LEU A 70 -8.98 0.41 -11.69
CA LEU A 70 -9.13 -0.67 -12.65
C LEU A 70 -7.88 -1.58 -12.67
N PHE A 71 -6.70 -0.98 -12.61
CA PHE A 71 -5.44 -1.69 -12.60
C PHE A 71 -5.29 -2.57 -11.36
N THR A 72 -5.64 -2.07 -10.18
CA THR A 72 -5.53 -2.84 -8.94
C THR A 72 -6.65 -3.85 -8.77
N ALA A 73 -7.85 -3.56 -9.30
CA ALA A 73 -8.93 -4.54 -9.41
C ALA A 73 -8.52 -5.71 -10.30
N PHE A 74 -7.87 -5.46 -11.44
CA PHE A 74 -7.35 -6.50 -12.33
C PHE A 74 -6.42 -7.46 -11.57
N TRP A 75 -5.38 -6.94 -10.91
CA TRP A 75 -4.43 -7.79 -10.16
C TRP A 75 -5.09 -8.54 -9.01
N SER A 76 -6.04 -7.92 -8.32
CA SER A 76 -6.72 -8.55 -7.18
C SER A 76 -7.78 -9.57 -7.59
N ALA A 77 -8.31 -9.47 -8.82
CA ALA A 77 -9.25 -10.45 -9.35
C ALA A 77 -8.56 -11.75 -9.81
N MET A 78 -7.28 -11.70 -10.18
CA MET A 78 -6.55 -12.87 -10.70
C MET A 78 -6.56 -14.09 -9.75
N PRO A 79 -6.35 -13.95 -8.42
CA PRO A 79 -6.47 -15.07 -7.49
C PRO A 79 -7.88 -15.66 -7.38
N LEU A 80 -8.94 -14.88 -7.65
CA LEU A 80 -10.32 -15.38 -7.64
C LEU A 80 -10.62 -16.30 -8.84
N ILE A 81 -9.91 -16.09 -9.95
CA ILE A 81 -10.07 -16.89 -11.18
C ILE A 81 -9.01 -17.99 -11.30
N GLY A 82 -8.18 -18.19 -10.27
CA GLY A 82 -7.23 -19.30 -10.15
C GLY A 82 -5.77 -18.98 -10.49
N TRP A 83 -5.43 -17.72 -10.83
CA TRP A 83 -4.03 -17.31 -10.99
C TRP A 83 -3.51 -16.71 -9.67
N GLY A 84 -2.92 -17.58 -8.85
CA GLY A 84 -2.81 -17.38 -7.40
C GLY A 84 -4.03 -17.93 -6.65
N GLU A 85 -3.99 -17.87 -5.31
CA GLU A 85 -5.09 -18.34 -4.45
C GLU A 85 -5.15 -17.46 -3.19
N TYR A 86 -6.37 -17.11 -2.74
CA TYR A 86 -6.56 -16.58 -1.40
C TYR A 86 -6.90 -17.71 -0.43
N ASP A 87 -6.24 -17.72 0.72
CA ASP A 87 -6.52 -18.67 1.79
C ASP A 87 -6.43 -17.98 3.15
N TYR A 88 -6.83 -18.70 4.20
CA TYR A 88 -6.78 -18.25 5.58
C TYR A 88 -5.33 -18.08 6.04
N GLU A 89 -5.06 -16.98 6.72
CA GLU A 89 -3.81 -16.83 7.47
C GLU A 89 -3.73 -17.88 8.61
N PRO A 90 -2.56 -18.27 9.14
CA PRO A 90 -2.45 -19.35 10.13
C PRO A 90 -3.34 -19.25 11.39
N LEU A 91 -3.76 -18.03 11.77
CA LEU A 91 -4.71 -17.82 12.88
C LEU A 91 -6.19 -17.87 12.48
N ARG A 92 -6.51 -18.00 11.19
CA ARG A 92 -7.87 -17.99 10.61
C ARG A 92 -8.70 -16.76 10.99
N THR A 93 -8.05 -15.64 11.27
CA THR A 93 -8.70 -14.35 11.60
C THR A 93 -8.81 -13.44 10.39
N CYS A 94 -8.01 -13.66 9.35
CA CYS A 94 -8.06 -12.90 8.11
C CYS A 94 -7.64 -13.77 6.92
N CYS A 95 -7.89 -13.27 5.72
CA CYS A 95 -7.55 -13.93 4.47
C CYS A 95 -6.51 -13.12 3.69
N THR A 96 -5.60 -13.83 3.03
CA THR A 96 -4.46 -13.29 2.30
C THR A 96 -4.06 -14.23 1.16
N LEU A 97 -3.10 -13.83 0.33
CA LEU A 97 -2.55 -14.72 -0.70
C LEU A 97 -1.86 -15.92 -0.04
N ASP A 98 -2.16 -17.12 -0.52
CA ASP A 98 -1.51 -18.35 -0.04
C ASP A 98 -0.08 -18.43 -0.57
N TYR A 99 0.87 -17.95 0.23
CA TYR A 99 2.30 -18.10 -0.01
C TYR A 99 2.88 -19.36 0.67
N SER A 100 2.05 -20.20 1.31
CA SER A 100 2.52 -21.33 2.11
C SER A 100 2.99 -22.51 1.25
N LYS A 101 2.38 -22.68 0.07
CA LYS A 101 2.69 -23.77 -0.86
C LYS A 101 3.90 -23.47 -1.76
N GLY A 102 4.20 -22.19 -2.01
CA GLY A 102 5.29 -21.77 -2.89
C GLY A 102 5.23 -22.40 -4.28
N ASP A 103 4.02 -22.67 -4.79
CA ASP A 103 3.82 -23.42 -6.02
C ASP A 103 4.06 -22.56 -7.27
N ARG A 104 4.15 -23.20 -8.44
CA ARG A 104 4.36 -22.49 -9.71
C ARG A 104 3.27 -21.47 -9.99
N ASN A 105 2.03 -21.74 -9.55
CA ASN A 105 0.91 -20.82 -9.70
C ASN A 105 1.17 -19.52 -8.91
N PHE A 106 1.46 -19.63 -7.61
CA PHE A 106 1.82 -18.50 -6.76
C PHE A 106 3.02 -17.72 -7.31
N VAL A 107 4.12 -18.38 -7.67
CA VAL A 107 5.33 -17.71 -8.17
C VAL A 107 5.05 -16.98 -9.49
N SER A 108 4.33 -17.62 -10.42
CA SER A 108 4.00 -17.02 -11.71
C SER A 108 3.11 -15.78 -11.60
N TYR A 109 2.27 -15.71 -10.56
CA TYR A 109 1.44 -14.55 -10.24
C TYR A 109 2.23 -13.48 -9.47
N LEU A 110 3.01 -13.88 -8.47
CA LEU A 110 3.73 -12.98 -7.57
C LEU A 110 4.75 -12.13 -8.32
N LEU A 111 5.55 -12.71 -9.21
CA LEU A 111 6.64 -12.01 -9.91
C LEU A 111 6.15 -10.81 -10.74
N PRO A 112 5.21 -10.96 -11.68
CA PRO A 112 4.72 -9.82 -12.46
C PRO A 112 3.93 -8.85 -11.58
N MET A 113 3.11 -9.33 -10.63
CA MET A 113 2.38 -8.47 -9.71
C MET A 113 3.33 -7.57 -8.90
N ALA A 114 4.39 -8.14 -8.33
CA ALA A 114 5.40 -7.41 -7.57
C ALA A 114 6.19 -6.44 -8.47
N PHE A 115 6.53 -6.83 -9.69
CA PHE A 115 7.21 -5.94 -10.63
C PHE A 115 6.37 -4.69 -10.92
N PHE A 116 5.11 -4.88 -11.30
CA PHE A 116 4.24 -3.77 -11.72
C PHE A 116 3.69 -2.92 -10.57
N ASN A 117 3.29 -3.54 -9.46
CA ASN A 117 2.65 -2.83 -8.35
C ASN A 117 3.62 -2.43 -7.23
N LEU A 118 4.84 -2.97 -7.20
CA LEU A 118 5.82 -2.64 -6.17
C LEU A 118 7.11 -2.08 -6.74
N ALA A 119 7.78 -2.76 -7.67
CA ALA A 119 9.09 -2.32 -8.18
C ALA A 119 8.99 -1.01 -8.97
N ILE A 120 8.08 -0.93 -9.93
CA ILE A 120 7.82 0.29 -10.71
C ILE A 120 7.34 1.42 -9.79
N GLN A 121 6.40 1.14 -8.89
CA GLN A 121 5.85 2.17 -7.99
C GLN A 121 6.92 2.70 -7.02
N ALA A 122 7.74 1.82 -6.45
CA ALA A 122 8.88 2.22 -5.62
C ALA A 122 9.88 3.07 -6.41
N PHE A 123 10.18 2.70 -7.66
CA PHE A 123 11.05 3.49 -8.53
C PHE A 123 10.49 4.90 -8.79
N VAL A 124 9.20 5.03 -9.09
CA VAL A 124 8.53 6.33 -9.28
C VAL A 124 8.63 7.19 -8.02
N VAL A 125 8.35 6.61 -6.84
CA VAL A 125 8.44 7.31 -5.55
C VAL A 125 9.89 7.76 -5.29
N MET A 126 10.86 6.86 -5.44
CA MET A 126 12.28 7.14 -5.21
C MET A 126 12.78 8.26 -6.12
N SER A 127 12.60 8.11 -7.44
CA SER A 127 13.09 9.08 -8.44
C SER A 127 12.45 10.47 -8.27
N SER A 128 11.15 10.52 -7.96
CA SER A 128 10.41 11.76 -7.71
C SER A 128 10.96 12.49 -6.48
N TYR A 129 11.05 11.82 -5.33
CA TYR A 129 11.49 12.46 -4.09
C TYR A 129 12.98 12.78 -4.06
N GLN A 130 13.84 11.97 -4.71
CA GLN A 130 15.25 12.31 -4.89
C GLN A 130 15.43 13.59 -5.72
N SER A 131 14.62 13.76 -6.77
CA SER A 131 14.65 14.97 -7.60
C SER A 131 14.17 16.20 -6.83
N ILE A 132 13.11 16.04 -6.02
CA ILE A 132 12.60 17.10 -5.13
C ILE A 132 13.67 17.47 -4.09
N GLU A 133 14.33 16.50 -3.46
CA GLU A 133 15.39 16.75 -2.48
C GLU A 133 16.56 17.53 -3.10
N LYS A 134 17.00 17.13 -4.30
CA LYS A 134 18.03 17.87 -5.06
C LYS A 134 17.59 19.31 -5.32
N LYS A 135 16.32 19.53 -5.66
CA LYS A 135 15.77 20.88 -5.87
C LYS A 135 15.73 21.69 -4.56
N PHE A 136 15.26 21.11 -3.46
CA PHE A 136 15.22 21.78 -2.16
C PHE A 136 16.62 22.16 -1.68
N LYS A 137 17.60 21.27 -1.80
CA LYS A 137 19.01 21.57 -1.48
C LYS A 137 19.57 22.73 -2.31
N LYS A 138 19.25 22.80 -3.60
CA LYS A 138 19.68 23.92 -4.48
C LYS A 138 19.00 25.24 -4.16
N THR A 139 17.75 25.21 -3.71
CA THR A 139 16.93 26.42 -3.51
C THR A 139 16.95 26.91 -2.05
N GLY A 140 17.42 26.08 -1.10
CA GLY A 140 17.39 26.38 0.34
C GLY A 140 15.99 26.33 0.97
N GLN A 141 14.94 26.03 0.22
CA GLN A 141 13.55 26.04 0.68
C GLN A 141 13.05 24.60 0.92
N PHE A 142 13.12 24.15 2.17
CA PHE A 142 12.60 22.86 2.60
C PHE A 142 11.15 22.99 3.07
N LYS A 143 10.20 22.45 2.30
CA LYS A 143 8.77 22.46 2.68
C LYS A 143 8.31 21.21 3.42
N PHE A 144 8.97 20.08 3.20
CA PHE A 144 8.70 18.81 3.87
C PHE A 144 9.92 17.89 3.72
N ASN A 145 9.96 16.81 4.47
CA ASN A 145 11.01 15.80 4.37
C ASN A 145 10.75 14.82 3.20
N PRO A 146 11.53 14.85 2.10
CA PRO A 146 11.30 13.98 0.94
C PRO A 146 11.54 12.49 1.21
N ASN A 147 12.27 12.15 2.27
CA ASN A 147 12.60 10.76 2.60
C ASN A 147 11.49 10.04 3.37
N THR A 148 10.57 10.76 4.01
CA THR A 148 9.52 10.14 4.84
C THR A 148 8.61 9.19 4.06
N PRO A 149 8.08 9.56 2.87
CA PRO A 149 7.20 8.67 2.11
C PRO A 149 7.85 7.34 1.70
N LEU A 150 9.11 7.38 1.28
CA LEU A 150 9.86 6.18 0.94
C LEU A 150 10.10 5.31 2.18
N LYS A 151 10.48 5.91 3.31
CA LYS A 151 10.69 5.18 4.57
C LYS A 151 9.39 4.53 5.05
N THR A 152 8.26 5.22 4.98
CA THR A 152 6.94 4.68 5.34
C THR A 152 6.56 3.52 4.44
N LEU A 153 6.76 3.64 3.12
CA LEU A 153 6.50 2.57 2.16
C LEU A 153 7.34 1.32 2.47
N LEU A 154 8.65 1.49 2.65
CA LEU A 154 9.58 0.39 2.96
C LEU A 154 9.31 -0.23 4.34
N LEU A 155 8.96 0.57 5.35
CA LEU A 155 8.65 0.07 6.68
C LEU A 155 7.39 -0.81 6.67
N CYS A 156 6.33 -0.38 5.98
CA CYS A 156 5.07 -1.12 5.97
C CYS A 156 5.13 -2.33 5.03
N TRP A 157 5.69 -2.17 3.82
CA TRP A 157 5.61 -3.18 2.77
C TRP A 157 6.87 -4.01 2.60
N GLY A 158 8.04 -3.50 3.02
CA GLY A 158 9.32 -4.19 2.89
C GLY A 158 9.34 -5.57 3.56
N PRO A 159 8.94 -5.71 4.84
CA PRO A 159 8.91 -7.01 5.51
C PRO A 159 8.03 -8.04 4.77
N TYR A 160 6.88 -7.60 4.25
CA TYR A 160 5.97 -8.47 3.51
C TYR A 160 6.53 -8.86 2.13
N GLY A 161 7.16 -7.92 1.43
CA GLY A 161 7.86 -8.19 0.17
C GLY A 161 9.00 -9.19 0.32
N VAL A 162 9.82 -9.04 1.37
CA VAL A 162 10.90 -10.01 1.68
C VAL A 162 10.33 -11.38 1.99
N LEU A 163 9.25 -11.47 2.77
CA LEU A 163 8.59 -12.73 3.07
C LEU A 163 8.05 -13.42 1.81
N CYS A 164 7.37 -12.67 0.93
CA CYS A 164 6.84 -13.22 -0.31
C CYS A 164 7.94 -13.66 -1.28
N PHE A 165 9.03 -12.90 -1.38
CA PHE A 165 10.18 -13.28 -2.20
C PHE A 165 10.86 -14.54 -1.64
N TYR A 166 11.04 -14.63 -0.32
CA TYR A 166 11.54 -15.84 0.32
C TYR A 166 10.65 -17.04 0.02
N ALA A 167 9.33 -16.89 0.14
CA ALA A 167 8.34 -17.92 -0.17
C ALA A 167 8.34 -18.37 -1.64
N ALA A 168 8.85 -17.54 -2.56
CA ALA A 168 8.95 -17.85 -3.97
C ALA A 168 10.23 -18.63 -4.34
N VAL A 169 11.29 -18.48 -3.54
CA VAL A 169 12.58 -19.16 -3.75
C VAL A 169 12.68 -20.42 -2.89
N GLU A 170 12.15 -20.36 -1.67
CA GLU A 170 12.24 -21.38 -0.64
C GLU A 170 10.88 -21.65 0.01
N ASN A 171 10.77 -22.78 0.70
CA ASN A 171 9.51 -23.14 1.37
C ASN A 171 9.23 -22.20 2.55
N ALA A 172 8.18 -21.38 2.43
CA ALA A 172 7.76 -20.41 3.46
C ALA A 172 7.46 -21.04 4.83
N ASN A 173 7.21 -22.35 4.90
CA ASN A 173 6.97 -23.07 6.15
C ASN A 173 8.20 -23.18 7.05
N LEU A 174 9.40 -22.99 6.50
CA LEU A 174 10.66 -22.89 7.26
C LEU A 174 10.72 -21.59 8.08
N VAL A 175 9.94 -20.58 7.70
CA VAL A 175 9.84 -19.32 8.45
C VAL A 175 8.98 -19.51 9.69
N SER A 176 9.48 -19.02 10.84
CA SER A 176 8.73 -19.02 12.09
C SER A 176 7.32 -18.46 11.90
N PRO A 177 6.26 -19.13 12.41
CA PRO A 177 4.89 -18.66 12.31
C PRO A 177 4.70 -17.21 12.80
N LYS A 178 5.49 -16.78 13.80
CA LYS A 178 5.47 -15.39 14.30
C LYS A 178 5.85 -14.39 13.21
N LEU A 179 6.92 -14.66 12.47
CA LEU A 179 7.41 -13.76 11.41
C LEU A 179 6.44 -13.75 10.21
N ARG A 180 5.85 -14.91 9.88
CA ARG A 180 4.80 -15.03 8.88
C ARG A 180 3.56 -14.19 9.18
N MET A 181 3.30 -13.85 10.45
CA MET A 181 2.18 -13.01 10.85
C MET A 181 2.56 -11.52 10.99
N MET A 182 3.76 -11.22 11.50
CA MET A 182 4.18 -9.84 11.73
C MET A 182 4.26 -9.03 10.42
N ALA A 183 4.78 -9.64 9.35
CA ALA A 183 4.96 -8.94 8.08
C ALA A 183 3.62 -8.53 7.42
N PRO A 184 2.60 -9.41 7.31
CA PRO A 184 1.26 -9.02 6.85
C PRO A 184 0.59 -7.96 7.74
N ILE A 185 0.74 -8.05 9.07
CA ILE A 185 0.18 -7.05 10.00
C ILE A 185 0.79 -5.67 9.74
N LEU A 186 2.11 -5.57 9.59
CA LEU A 186 2.78 -4.30 9.27
C LEU A 186 2.27 -3.72 7.95
N ALA A 187 2.13 -4.55 6.90
CA ALA A 187 1.55 -4.11 5.63
C ALA A 187 0.12 -3.58 5.79
N LYS A 188 -0.72 -4.26 6.58
CA LYS A 188 -2.11 -3.87 6.88
C LYS A 188 -2.21 -2.57 7.70
N THR A 189 -1.16 -2.17 8.43
CA THR A 189 -1.12 -0.88 9.13
C THR A 189 -0.74 0.31 8.25
N SER A 190 -0.35 0.08 6.99
CA SER A 190 0.03 1.16 6.06
C SER A 190 -0.99 2.28 5.90
N PRO A 191 -2.33 2.06 5.88
CA PRO A 191 -3.30 3.16 5.73
C PRO A 191 -3.21 4.17 6.89
N PHE A 192 -2.92 3.70 8.11
CA PHE A 192 -2.73 4.56 9.26
C PHE A 192 -1.52 5.48 9.05
N PHE A 193 -0.36 4.91 8.72
CA PHE A 193 0.85 5.72 8.48
C PHE A 193 0.70 6.66 7.28
N ASN A 194 0.01 6.23 6.22
CA ASN A 194 -0.26 7.06 5.05
C ASN A 194 -1.17 8.24 5.38
N ALA A 195 -2.20 8.04 6.22
CA ALA A 195 -3.04 9.13 6.70
C ALA A 195 -2.22 10.18 7.47
N PHE A 196 -1.36 9.74 8.40
CA PHE A 196 -0.47 10.65 9.13
C PHE A 196 0.48 11.39 8.18
N LEU A 197 1.11 10.68 7.26
CA LEU A 197 2.07 11.24 6.31
C LEU A 197 1.46 12.34 5.42
N TYR A 198 0.28 12.08 4.84
CA TYR A 198 -0.31 12.96 3.84
C TYR A 198 -1.31 13.97 4.40
N ALA A 199 -2.06 13.63 5.45
CA ALA A 199 -3.01 14.57 6.08
C ALA A 199 -2.31 15.52 7.06
N LEU A 200 -1.39 15.03 7.90
CA LEU A 200 -0.67 15.88 8.87
C LEU A 200 0.62 16.47 8.31
N GLY A 201 1.11 15.99 7.16
CA GLY A 201 2.29 16.55 6.49
C GLY A 201 2.01 17.78 5.63
N ASN A 202 0.74 18.19 5.46
CA ASN A 202 0.35 19.32 4.62
C ASN A 202 -0.18 20.46 5.50
N GLU A 203 0.51 21.61 5.51
CA GLU A 203 0.16 22.79 6.31
C GLU A 203 -1.26 23.27 6.03
N ASN A 204 -1.69 23.29 4.76
CA ASN A 204 -3.05 23.68 4.38
C ASN A 204 -4.11 22.73 4.97
N TYR A 205 -3.78 21.43 5.01
CA TYR A 205 -4.69 20.40 5.51
C TYR A 205 -4.76 20.42 7.04
N ARG A 206 -3.63 20.67 7.72
CA ARG A 206 -3.58 20.93 9.16
C ARG A 206 -4.39 22.17 9.53
N GLY A 207 -4.26 23.25 8.76
CA GLY A 207 -5.06 24.47 8.93
C GLY A 207 -6.55 24.20 8.80
N GLY A 208 -6.97 23.41 7.81
CA GLY A 208 -8.37 22.99 7.64
C GLY A 208 -8.88 22.12 8.79
N ILE A 209 -8.10 21.13 9.24
CA ILE A 209 -8.46 20.28 10.39
C ILE A 209 -8.58 21.12 11.67
N TRP A 210 -7.63 22.03 11.90
CA TRP A 210 -7.68 22.92 13.05
C TRP A 210 -8.91 23.82 13.01
N GLN A 211 -9.17 24.47 11.87
CA GLN A 211 -10.37 25.29 11.71
C GLN A 211 -11.65 24.48 11.91
N PHE A 212 -11.70 23.23 11.46
CA PHE A 212 -12.84 22.35 11.70
C PHE A 212 -13.03 22.01 13.19
N LEU A 213 -11.94 21.76 13.93
CA LEU A 213 -11.99 21.36 15.34
C LEU A 213 -12.16 22.53 16.32
N THR A 214 -11.55 23.68 16.02
CA THR A 214 -11.48 24.84 16.95
C THR A 214 -12.30 26.03 16.47
N GLY A 215 -12.75 26.04 15.20
CA GLY A 215 -13.40 27.18 14.58
C GLY A 215 -12.44 28.33 14.22
N GLN A 216 -11.15 28.22 14.56
CA GLN A 216 -10.15 29.26 14.35
C GLN A 216 -9.29 28.96 13.12
N LYS A 217 -8.97 29.99 12.32
CA LYS A 217 -7.94 29.83 11.28
C LYS A 217 -6.56 29.87 11.92
N ILE A 218 -5.68 28.97 11.48
CA ILE A 218 -4.25 29.09 11.78
C ILE A 218 -3.74 30.24 10.91
N GLU A 219 -3.26 31.31 11.54
CA GLU A 219 -2.54 32.41 10.88
C GLU A 219 -1.15 31.98 10.40
#